data_AF-F2ND34-F1
#
_entry.id   AF-F2ND34-F1
#
_cell.length_a   1.000
_cell.length_b   1.000
_cell.length_c   1.000
_cell.angle_alpha   90.00
_cell.angle_beta   90.00
_cell.angle_gamma   90.00
#
_symmetry.space_group_name_H-M   'P 1'
#
loop_
_entity.id
_entity.type
_entity.pdbx_description
1 polymer ?
#
loop_
_entity_poly.entity_id
_entity_poly.type
_entity_poly.pdbx_seq_one_letter_code
_entity_poly.pdbx_strand_id
1 'polypeptide(L)' 'MSENRLPDYLDHIQQAATEACGFVEGLGKDNFLADKRTQQAVIMSLIIIGEAATKVLGPDRIYLHP' A
#
# COMPACT_ATOMS: atom_id res chain seq x y z
N MET A 1 -8.12 26.86 -1.52
CA MET A 1 -7.39 26.43 -0.32
C MET A 1 -6.80 25.08 -0.65
N SER A 2 -5.50 24.99 -0.89
CA SER A 2 -4.85 23.70 -1.14
C SER A 2 -4.75 22.98 0.20
N GLU A 3 -5.77 22.20 0.54
CA GLU A 3 -5.72 21.31 1.70
C GLU A 3 -4.49 20.43 1.56
N ASN A 4 -3.70 20.37 2.63
CA ASN A 4 -2.51 19.53 2.68
C ASN A 4 -2.99 18.08 2.59
N ARG A 5 -2.86 17.45 1.41
CA ARG A 5 -3.31 16.07 1.15
C ARG A 5 -2.34 15.00 1.67
N LEU A 6 -1.21 15.44 2.24
CA LEU A 6 -0.20 14.56 2.79
C LEU A 6 -0.74 13.62 3.88
N PRO A 7 -1.53 14.09 4.87
CA PRO A 7 -2.15 13.21 5.86
C PRO A 7 -3.03 12.14 5.21
N ASP A 8 -3.89 12.51 4.24
CA ASP A 8 -4.77 11.56 3.54
C ASP A 8 -3.97 10.45 2.85
N TYR A 9 -2.84 10.80 2.21
CA TYR A 9 -2.00 9.80 1.55
C TYR A 9 -1.29 8.88 2.55
N LEU A 10 -0.85 9.42 3.69
CA LEU A 10 -0.26 8.62 4.76
C LEU A 10 -1.29 7.68 5.39
N ASP A 11 -2.52 8.14 5.57
CA ASP A 11 -3.63 7.33 6.07
C ASP A 11 -3.98 6.20 5.09
N HIS A 12 -4.02 6.48 3.78
CA HIS A 12 -4.22 5.43 2.76
C HIS A 12 -3.10 4.38 2.79
N ILE A 13 -1.84 4.79 2.95
CA ILE A 13 -0.71 3.86 3.07
C ILE A 13 -0.86 3.01 4.32
N GLN A 14 -1.15 3.62 5.46
CA GLN A 14 -1.29 2.93 6.74
C GLN A 14 -2.44 1.92 6.69
N GLN A 15 -3.60 2.33 6.16
CA GLN A 15 -4.77 1.48 6.04
C GLN A 15 -4.50 0.28 5.13
N ALA A 16 -3.94 0.51 3.94
CA ALA A 16 -3.62 -0.57 3.00
C ALA A 16 -2.54 -1.52 3.56
N ALA A 17 -1.54 -1.01 4.27
CA ALA A 17 -0.55 -1.86 4.94
C ALA A 17 -1.18 -2.72 6.04
N THR A 18 -2.10 -2.15 6.82
CA THR A 18 -2.84 -2.88 7.86
C THR A 18 -3.69 -3.99 7.25
N GLU A 19 -4.40 -3.70 6.16
CA GLU A 19 -5.19 -4.69 5.43
C GLU A 19 -4.33 -5.81 4.83
N ALA A 20 -3.21 -5.47 4.18
CA ALA A 20 -2.28 -6.46 3.63
C ALA A 20 -1.79 -7.44 4.71
N CYS A 21 -1.42 -6.92 5.88
CA CYS A 21 -1.05 -7.73 7.04
C CYS A 21 -2.22 -8.59 7.54
N GLY A 22 -3.43 -8.02 7.63
CA GLY A 22 -4.63 -8.74 8.07
C GLY A 22 -5.03 -9.88 7.13
N PHE A 23 -4.88 -9.71 5.81
CA PHE A 23 -5.19 -10.76 4.83
C PHE A 23 -4.28 -11.99 4.95
N VAL A 24 -3.04 -11.81 5.40
CA VAL A 24 -2.06 -12.89 5.55
C VAL A 24 -1.90 -13.37 6.99
N GLU A 25 -2.60 -12.75 7.94
CA GLU A 25 -2.51 -13.10 9.36
C GLU A 25 -2.94 -14.56 9.58
N GLY A 26 -2.08 -15.33 10.26
CA GLY A 26 -2.31 -16.76 10.49
C GLY A 26 -2.22 -17.64 9.23
N LEU A 27 -1.90 -17.07 8.06
CA LEU A 27 -1.82 -17.81 6.81
C LEU A 27 -0.39 -18.30 6.54
N GLY A 28 -0.22 -19.62 6.48
CA GLY A 28 1.04 -20.24 6.06
C GLY A 28 1.33 -19.99 4.58
N LYS A 29 2.62 -20.04 4.21
CA LYS A 29 3.09 -19.77 2.83
C LYS A 29 2.38 -20.61 1.77
N ASP A 30 2.26 -21.92 1.97
CA ASP A 30 1.64 -22.80 0.98
C ASP A 30 0.15 -22.52 0.81
N ASN A 31 -0.54 -22.18 1.90
CA ASN A 31 -1.95 -21.77 1.87
C ASN A 31 -2.11 -20.43 1.14
N PHE A 32 -1.21 -19.47 1.36
CA PHE A 32 -1.20 -18.20 0.62
C PHE A 32 -0.97 -18.42 -0.87
N LEU A 33 -0.04 -19.30 -1.26
CA LEU A 33 0.26 -19.60 -2.66
C LEU A 33 -0.91 -20.32 -3.36
N ALA A 34 -1.70 -21.11 -2.63
CA ALA A 34 -2.90 -21.76 -3.15
C ALA A 34 -4.13 -20.83 -3.20
N ASP A 35 -4.18 -19.78 -2.39
CA ASP A 35 -5.30 -18.85 -2.32
C ASP A 35 -5.11 -17.59 -3.19
N LYS A 36 -5.59 -17.70 -4.43
CA LYS A 36 -5.57 -16.58 -5.39
C LYS A 36 -6.38 -15.36 -4.93
N ARG A 37 -7.44 -15.53 -4.13
CA ARG A 37 -8.26 -14.40 -3.67
C ARG A 37 -7.49 -13.57 -2.66
N THR A 38 -6.83 -14.23 -1.71
CA THR A 38 -5.96 -13.55 -0.74
C THR A 38 -4.78 -12.87 -1.43
N GLN A 39 -4.16 -13.50 -2.43
CA GLN A 39 -3.13 -12.84 -3.26
C GLN A 39 -3.65 -11.56 -3.93
N GLN A 40 -4.84 -11.61 -4.54
CA GLN A 40 -5.44 -10.43 -5.19
C GLN A 40 -5.74 -9.31 -4.20
N ALA A 41 -6.22 -9.65 -3.00
CA ALA A 41 -6.46 -8.67 -1.94
C ALA A 41 -5.15 -7.98 -1.50
N VAL A 42 -4.09 -8.74 -1.26
CA VAL A 42 -2.76 -8.21 -0.92
C VAL A 42 -2.20 -7.36 -2.06
N ILE A 43 -2.31 -7.81 -3.32
CA ILE A 43 -1.86 -7.04 -4.50
C ILE A 43 -2.59 -5.69 -4.57
N MET A 44 -3.90 -5.66 -4.32
CA MET A 44 -4.66 -4.42 -4.32
C MET A 44 -4.16 -3.44 -3.25
N SER A 45 -3.92 -3.93 -2.02
CA SER A 45 -3.34 -3.12 -0.96
C SER A 45 -1.96 -2.55 -1.36
N LEU A 46 -1.10 -3.36 -1.99
CA LEU A 46 0.21 -2.90 -2.47
C LEU A 46 0.10 -1.82 -3.57
N ILE A 47 -0.88 -1.93 -4.47
CA ILE A 47 -1.14 -0.90 -5.49
C ILE A 47 -1.52 0.43 -4.84
N ILE A 48 -2.42 0.41 -3.84
CA ILE A 48 -2.85 1.61 -3.10
C ILE A 48 -1.64 2.29 -2.43
N ILE A 49 -0.77 1.50 -1.78
CA ILE A 49 0.45 2.01 -1.16
C ILE A 49 1.34 2.70 -2.19
N GLY A 50 1.59 2.07 -3.34
CA GLY A 50 2.44 2.63 -4.40
C GLY A 50 1.89 3.93 -5.00
N GLU A 51 0.57 3.99 -5.21
CA GLU A 51 -0.09 5.20 -5.72
C GLU A 51 0.02 6.35 -4.71
N ALA A 52 -0.28 6.10 -3.43
CA ALA A 52 -0.19 7.10 -2.38
C ALA A 52 1.26 7.55 -2.15
N ALA A 53 2.24 6.63 -2.15
CA ALA A 53 3.65 6.94 -2.00
C ALA A 53 4.17 7.88 -3.10
N THR A 54 3.73 7.70 -4.35
CA THR A 54 4.09 8.59 -5.47
C THR A 54 3.58 10.02 -5.24
N LYS A 55 2.37 10.16 -4.67
CA LYS A 55 1.78 11.46 -4.33
C LYS A 55 2.44 12.12 -3.12
N VAL A 56 2.92 11.34 -2.16
CA VAL A 56 3.72 11.82 -1.01
C VAL A 56 5.08 12.34 -1.47
N LEU A 57 5.76 11.61 -2.37
CA LEU A 57 7.07 12.02 -2.88
C LEU A 57 6.96 13.30 -3.71
N GLY A 58 5.95 13.42 -4.57
CA GLY A 58 5.80 14.59 -5.44
C GLY A 58 6.93 14.73 -6.48
N PRO A 59 6.75 15.54 -7.53
CA PRO A 59 7.65 15.58 -8.68
C PRO A 59 9.11 15.96 -8.33
N ASP A 60 9.33 16.82 -7.34
CA ASP A 60 10.66 17.30 -6.94
C ASP A 60 11.52 16.23 -6.23
N ARG A 61 10.89 15.20 -5.65
CA ARG A 61 11.54 14.24 -4.74
C ARG A 61 11.71 12.85 -5.34
N ILE A 62 11.02 12.56 -6.45
CA ILE A 62 11.14 11.30 -7.20
C ILE A 62 12.54 11.13 -7.82
N TYR A 63 13.28 12.21 -8.06
CA TYR A 63 14.61 12.19 -8.68
C TYR A 63 15.78 12.42 -7.71
N LEU A 64 15.52 12.53 -6.40
CA LEU A 64 16.52 12.95 -5.42
C LEU A 64 17.09 11.81 -4.55
N HIS A 65 16.72 10.56 -4.83
CA HIS A 65 17.29 9.38 -4.18
C HIS A 65 18.08 8.53 -5.19
N PRO A 66 19.42 8.47 -5.09
CA PRO A 66 20.26 7.58 -5.89
C PRO A 66 20.08 6.09 -5.53
#